data_AF-A0A7Y5UW96-F1
#
_entry.id   AF-A0A7Y5UW96-F1
#
_cell.length_a   1.000
_cell.length_b   1.000
_cell.length_c   1.000
_cell.angle_alpha   90.00
_cell.angle_beta   90.00
_cell.angle_gamma   90.00
#
_symmetry.space_group_name_H-M   'P 1'
#
loop_
_entity.id
_entity.type
_entity.pdbx_description
1 polymer ?
#
loop_
_entity_poly.entity_id
_entity_poly.type
_entity_poly.pdbx_seq_one_letter_code
_entity_poly.pdbx_strand_id
1 'polypeptide(L)'
;MHGNQLHSCANCWFNGLQAGSVGLSLGYCTEYQLVLRQPDQTTCGRHTRVDLTLARAAAEKRLHQAVYSSQEGVQRLSDGAAVTNGQFVSPDTAALRADPVGAVVADYGEYGAKIESLAQLRALRSPRAELAMLSLGRAYVDRCMARGGLWTSGLHLLWWTRQRLTDEQVPELAVTDLRYQTAASLERQLDLSRWWLLMLRLVFISDLGAHSLSGASEAGEPGHLSALSDLAEQAAAATQIPSSRRLATWVRRTGAPLFDRCLPETRYRQLASALHRD
;
A
#
# COMPACT_ATOMS: atom_id res chain seq x y z
N MET A 1 2.40 26.02 1.53
CA MET A 1 3.34 25.01 2.07
C MET A 1 2.71 23.67 2.47
N HIS A 2 1.38 23.46 2.41
CA HIS A 2 0.76 22.18 2.80
C HIS A 2 0.84 21.05 1.74
N GLY A 3 1.20 21.36 0.50
CA GLY A 3 1.33 20.34 -0.57
C GLY A 3 2.51 19.38 -0.39
N ASN A 4 3.61 19.83 0.23
CA ASN A 4 4.83 19.02 0.31
C ASN A 4 4.69 17.81 1.24
N GLN A 5 3.92 17.91 2.34
CA GLN A 5 3.74 16.80 3.30
C GLN A 5 3.14 15.54 2.67
N LEU A 6 2.36 15.73 1.60
CA LEU A 6 1.80 14.61 0.85
C LEU A 6 2.88 13.81 0.11
N HIS A 7 4.03 14.41 -0.21
CA HIS A 7 5.19 13.75 -0.84
C HIS A 7 6.26 13.31 0.16
N SER A 8 5.89 13.12 1.42
CA SER A 8 6.81 12.64 2.45
C SER A 8 6.92 11.12 2.47
N CYS A 9 8.02 10.60 3.04
CA CYS A 9 8.22 9.15 3.23
C CYS A 9 7.11 8.49 4.07
N ALA A 10 6.35 9.27 4.86
CA ALA A 10 5.19 8.77 5.60
C ALA A 10 4.04 8.26 4.71
N ASN A 11 3.98 8.68 3.44
CA ASN A 11 2.94 8.29 2.48
C ASN A 11 3.48 7.42 1.33
N CYS A 12 4.60 6.73 1.53
CA CYS A 12 5.28 5.96 0.48
C CYS A 12 4.95 4.46 0.52
N TRP A 13 4.83 3.80 -0.65
CA TRP A 13 4.70 2.32 -0.76
C TRP A 13 5.81 1.57 -0.03
N PHE A 14 7.01 2.13 -0.03
CA PHE A 14 8.18 1.51 0.57
C PHE A 14 8.23 1.68 2.10
N ASN A 15 7.30 2.45 2.67
CA ASN A 15 7.10 2.58 4.10
C ASN A 15 5.79 1.88 4.50
N GLY A 16 5.90 0.58 4.79
CA GLY A 16 4.75 -0.22 5.24
C GLY A 16 4.26 0.11 6.66
N LEU A 17 5.00 0.91 7.43
CA LEU A 17 4.69 1.16 8.84
C LEU A 17 3.77 2.35 9.05
N GLN A 18 3.49 3.13 8.02
CA GLN A 18 2.76 4.40 8.13
C GLN A 18 2.00 4.72 6.85
N ALA A 19 0.80 5.27 7.04
CA ALA A 19 0.11 6.03 6.01
C ALA A 19 -1.05 6.82 6.63
N GLY A 20 -1.15 8.11 6.28
CA GLY A 20 -2.09 9.00 6.94
C GLY A 20 -1.91 8.97 8.47
N SER A 21 -2.99 8.74 9.20
CA SER A 21 -3.01 8.64 10.67
C SER A 21 -2.74 7.24 11.22
N VAL A 22 -2.64 6.21 10.38
CA VAL A 22 -2.45 4.81 10.82
C VAL A 22 -0.97 4.46 10.80
N GLY A 23 -0.51 3.76 11.83
CA GLY A 23 0.84 3.19 11.87
C GLY A 23 1.63 3.52 13.14
N LEU A 24 2.94 3.35 13.06
CA LEU A 24 3.88 3.71 14.11
C LEU A 24 4.25 5.21 14.05
N SER A 25 4.82 5.74 15.12
CA SER A 25 5.40 7.09 15.13
C SER A 25 6.66 7.18 14.26
N LEU A 26 7.42 6.08 14.17
CA LEU A 26 8.58 5.90 13.30
C LEU A 26 8.18 5.17 12.02
N GLY A 27 8.85 5.48 10.90
CA GLY A 27 8.70 4.77 9.63
C GLY A 27 9.89 3.86 9.33
N TYR A 28 9.81 3.12 8.23
CA TYR A 28 10.94 2.36 7.71
C TYR A 28 10.94 2.40 6.19
N CYS A 29 12.03 2.83 5.57
CA CYS A 29 12.17 2.80 4.13
C CYS A 29 12.78 1.48 3.69
N THR A 30 11.97 0.57 3.15
CA THR A 30 12.45 -0.72 2.63
C THR A 30 13.34 -0.61 1.39
N GLU A 31 13.36 0.54 0.70
CA GLU A 31 14.30 0.77 -0.41
C GLU A 31 15.73 1.04 0.05
N TYR A 32 15.87 1.80 1.12
CA TYR A 32 17.17 2.22 1.64
C TYR A 32 17.56 1.48 2.93
N GLN A 33 16.66 0.64 3.47
CA GLN A 33 16.81 -0.10 4.72
C GLN A 33 17.16 0.82 5.91
N LEU A 34 16.42 1.92 6.02
CA LEU A 34 16.62 2.95 7.06
C LEU A 34 15.34 3.15 7.86
N VAL A 35 15.49 3.22 9.18
CA VAL A 35 14.46 3.74 10.08
C VAL A 35 14.31 5.23 9.85
N LEU A 36 13.07 5.67 9.65
CA LEU A 36 12.69 7.06 9.44
C LEU A 36 12.18 7.62 10.77
N ARG A 37 12.98 8.47 11.42
CA ARG A 37 12.61 9.10 12.70
C ARG A 37 11.69 10.30 12.52
N GLN A 38 11.77 10.97 11.38
CA GLN A 38 10.91 12.12 11.02
C GLN A 38 10.30 11.94 9.63
N PRO A 39 9.47 10.90 9.43
CA PRO A 39 9.01 10.47 8.11
C PRO A 39 8.21 11.54 7.36
N ASP A 40 7.48 12.42 8.05
CA ASP A 40 6.72 13.52 7.42
C ASP A 40 7.61 14.68 6.93
N GLN A 41 8.86 14.74 7.40
CA GLN A 41 9.85 15.76 7.05
C GLN A 41 10.89 15.25 6.07
N THR A 42 10.84 13.97 5.72
CA THR A 42 11.79 13.32 4.82
C THR A 42 11.11 12.89 3.53
N THR A 43 11.89 12.80 2.46
CA THR A 43 11.47 12.22 1.19
C THR A 43 12.66 11.56 0.47
N CYS A 44 12.42 11.02 -0.72
CA CYS A 44 13.49 10.57 -1.60
C CYS A 44 13.02 10.59 -3.06
N GLY A 45 13.95 10.63 -4.02
CA GLY A 45 13.64 10.50 -5.45
C GLY A 45 12.97 9.18 -5.86
N ARG A 46 12.74 8.22 -4.96
CA ARG A 46 12.02 6.97 -5.26
C ARG A 46 10.60 6.94 -4.68
N HIS A 47 10.19 8.00 -3.99
CA HIS A 47 8.89 8.08 -3.33
C HIS A 47 7.73 7.84 -4.30
N THR A 48 6.83 6.94 -3.92
CA THR A 48 5.60 6.61 -4.66
C THR A 48 4.42 6.58 -3.69
N ARG A 49 3.35 7.32 -4.00
CA ARG A 49 2.22 7.61 -3.10
C ARG A 49 1.31 6.42 -2.85
N VAL A 50 1.16 6.03 -1.58
CA VAL A 50 0.33 4.89 -1.14
C VAL A 50 -1.18 5.10 -1.22
N ASP A 51 -1.64 6.34 -1.29
CA ASP A 51 -3.04 6.71 -1.35
C ASP A 51 -3.56 6.98 -2.79
N LEU A 52 -2.67 6.97 -3.79
CA LEU A 52 -3.04 7.15 -5.20
C LEU A 52 -3.02 5.82 -5.94
N THR A 53 -3.86 5.64 -6.95
CA THR A 53 -3.81 4.52 -7.91
C THR A 53 -2.58 4.59 -8.80
N LEU A 54 -2.18 3.46 -9.39
CA LEU A 54 -0.94 3.27 -10.13
C LEU A 54 -0.63 4.40 -11.11
N ALA A 55 -1.56 4.75 -11.99
CA ALA A 55 -1.33 5.79 -13.01
C ALA A 55 -1.07 7.17 -12.39
N ARG A 56 -1.83 7.53 -11.34
CA ARG A 56 -1.67 8.81 -10.64
C ARG A 56 -0.40 8.82 -9.80
N ALA A 57 -0.11 7.72 -9.09
CA ALA A 57 1.11 7.56 -8.32
C ALA A 57 2.37 7.65 -9.21
N ALA A 58 2.34 7.06 -10.41
CA ALA A 58 3.42 7.17 -11.39
C ALA A 58 3.60 8.60 -11.92
N ALA A 59 2.50 9.31 -12.20
CA ALA A 59 2.57 10.71 -12.62
C ALA A 59 3.19 11.61 -11.53
N GLU A 60 2.72 11.48 -10.29
CA GLU A 60 3.25 12.22 -9.14
C GLU A 60 4.71 11.87 -8.84
N LYS A 61 5.08 10.59 -8.97
CA LYS A 61 6.46 10.13 -8.82
C LYS A 61 7.39 10.82 -9.81
N ARG A 62 7.00 10.97 -11.08
CA ARG A 62 7.82 11.68 -12.09
C ARG A 62 8.04 13.15 -11.73
N LEU A 63 6.99 13.85 -11.30
CA LEU A 63 7.08 15.25 -10.86
C LEU A 63 7.99 15.38 -9.63
N HIS A 64 7.81 14.47 -8.67
CA HIS A 64 8.62 14.44 -7.46
C HIS A 64 10.10 14.13 -7.78
N GLN A 65 10.35 13.17 -8.67
CA GLN A 65 11.68 12.83 -9.16
C GLN A 65 12.37 14.03 -9.82
N ALA A 66 11.67 14.86 -10.58
CA ALA A 66 12.29 16.04 -11.19
C ALA A 66 12.89 17.01 -10.14
N VAL A 67 12.35 17.04 -8.92
CA VAL A 67 12.83 17.90 -7.82
C VAL A 67 13.91 17.21 -6.98
N TYR A 68 13.79 15.90 -6.73
CA TYR A 68 14.62 15.14 -5.78
C TYR A 68 15.49 14.06 -6.46
N SER A 69 15.75 14.18 -7.78
CA SER A 69 16.44 13.16 -8.61
C SER A 69 17.94 13.05 -8.38
N SER A 70 18.58 14.05 -7.77
CA SER A 70 20.03 14.22 -7.84
C SER A 70 20.84 13.52 -6.75
N GLN A 71 20.22 12.86 -5.77
CA GLN A 71 20.97 12.22 -4.68
C GLN A 71 20.45 10.84 -4.32
N GLU A 72 21.37 9.89 -4.17
CA GLU A 72 21.09 8.59 -3.57
C GLU A 72 20.80 8.77 -2.08
N GLY A 73 19.62 8.33 -1.63
CA GLY A 73 19.27 8.31 -0.22
C GLY A 73 18.05 9.15 0.14
N VAL A 74 17.88 9.35 1.44
CA VAL A 74 16.79 10.12 2.05
C VAL A 74 17.21 11.59 2.14
N GLN A 75 16.26 12.49 1.93
CA GLN A 75 16.46 13.94 1.94
C GLN A 75 15.43 14.64 2.81
N ARG A 76 15.73 15.85 3.30
CA ARG A 76 14.74 16.72 3.93
C ARG A 76 13.79 17.28 2.88
N LEU A 77 12.51 17.23 3.19
CA LEU A 77 11.45 17.71 2.32
C LEU A 77 11.46 19.24 2.16
N SER A 78 11.94 19.97 3.17
CA SER A 78 11.93 21.44 3.21
C SER A 78 12.90 22.09 2.23
N ASP A 79 14.08 21.50 2.03
CA ASP A 79 15.18 22.11 1.27
C ASP A 79 15.95 21.11 0.39
N GLY A 80 15.54 19.84 0.35
CA GLY A 80 16.18 18.81 -0.48
C GLY A 80 17.57 18.38 0.02
N ALA A 81 18.02 18.84 1.19
CA ALA A 81 19.32 18.45 1.71
C ALA A 81 19.35 16.96 2.09
N ALA A 82 20.43 16.25 1.72
CA ALA A 82 20.66 14.88 2.14
C ALA A 82 20.62 14.75 3.67
N VAL A 83 19.97 13.71 4.18
CA VAL A 83 19.99 13.38 5.62
C VAL A 83 20.92 12.20 5.87
N THR A 84 22.03 12.48 6.55
CA THR A 84 23.01 11.47 6.96
C THR A 84 23.13 11.36 8.48
N ASN A 85 22.47 12.23 9.23
CA ASN A 85 22.56 12.27 10.68
C ASN A 85 21.45 11.43 11.36
N GLY A 86 21.74 10.98 12.58
CA GLY A 86 20.84 10.14 13.38
C GLY A 86 19.51 10.78 13.78
N GLN A 87 19.29 12.05 13.48
CA GLN A 87 18.08 12.80 13.83
C GLN A 87 16.90 12.44 12.91
N PHE A 88 17.15 12.27 11.62
CA PHE A 88 16.12 12.00 10.61
C PHE A 88 16.04 10.52 10.25
N VAL A 89 17.20 9.86 10.15
CA VAL A 89 17.31 8.47 9.74
C VAL A 89 18.24 7.69 10.66
N SER A 90 18.08 6.36 10.69
CA SER A 90 18.92 5.48 11.50
C SER A 90 19.01 4.10 10.85
N PRO A 91 20.19 3.48 10.75
CA PRO A 91 20.30 2.08 10.33
C PRO A 91 19.89 1.10 11.44
N ASP A 92 19.89 1.55 12.70
CA ASP A 92 19.47 0.72 13.84
C ASP A 92 17.96 0.45 13.81
N THR A 93 17.61 -0.83 13.67
CA THR A 93 16.23 -1.35 13.60
C THR A 93 15.70 -1.87 14.94
N ALA A 94 16.46 -1.78 16.05
CA ALA A 94 16.08 -2.37 17.33
C ALA A 94 14.68 -1.92 17.82
N ALA A 95 14.37 -0.63 17.66
CA ALA A 95 13.06 -0.09 18.02
C ALA A 95 11.91 -0.67 17.16
N LEU A 96 12.17 -0.98 15.89
CA LEU A 96 11.16 -1.61 15.01
C LEU A 96 10.95 -3.08 15.37
N ARG A 97 12.03 -3.79 15.72
CA ARG A 97 11.98 -5.22 16.06
C ARG A 97 11.19 -5.52 17.34
N ALA A 98 10.99 -4.53 18.20
CA ALA A 98 10.11 -4.66 19.37
C ALA A 98 8.61 -4.68 19.01
N ASP A 99 8.23 -4.22 17.82
CA ASP A 99 6.86 -4.26 17.32
C ASP A 99 6.68 -5.45 16.35
N PRO A 100 5.63 -6.27 16.49
CA PRO A 100 5.43 -7.44 15.61
C PRO A 100 5.32 -7.09 14.11
N VAL A 101 4.72 -5.95 13.77
CA VAL A 101 4.62 -5.50 12.37
C VAL A 101 5.96 -4.87 11.93
N GLY A 102 6.57 -4.07 12.81
CA GLY A 102 7.89 -3.49 12.64
C GLY A 102 8.97 -4.52 12.31
N ALA A 103 9.00 -5.64 13.02
CA ALA A 103 9.92 -6.74 12.77
C ALA A 103 9.79 -7.31 11.35
N VAL A 104 8.56 -7.69 10.95
CA VAL A 104 8.32 -8.28 9.62
C VAL A 104 8.63 -7.30 8.49
N VAL A 105 8.34 -6.01 8.68
CA VAL A 105 8.66 -4.96 7.69
C VAL A 105 10.16 -4.68 7.61
N ALA A 106 10.89 -4.76 8.74
CA ALA A 106 12.34 -4.59 8.75
C ALA A 106 13.04 -5.68 7.94
N ASP A 107 12.54 -6.92 8.05
CA ASP A 107 13.07 -8.10 7.35
C ASP A 107 12.52 -8.24 5.90
N TYR A 108 11.68 -7.30 5.44
CA TYR A 108 11.06 -7.37 4.12
C TYR A 108 12.10 -7.36 2.99
N GLY A 109 12.20 -8.50 2.30
CA GLY A 109 13.13 -8.71 1.20
C GLY A 109 14.55 -9.09 1.62
N GLU A 110 14.79 -9.30 2.92
CA GLU A 110 15.98 -10.01 3.39
C GLU A 110 15.95 -11.45 2.85
N TYR A 111 17.12 -11.94 2.39
CA TYR A 111 17.30 -13.27 1.78
C TYR A 111 16.30 -13.63 0.65
N GLY A 112 15.70 -12.64 -0.03
CA GLY A 112 14.75 -12.86 -1.12
C GLY A 112 13.32 -13.22 -0.66
N ALA A 113 13.02 -13.19 0.63
CA ALA A 113 11.78 -13.70 1.22
C ALA A 113 10.57 -12.73 1.15
N LYS A 114 10.46 -11.87 0.13
CA LYS A 114 9.41 -10.81 0.07
C LYS A 114 7.99 -11.37 0.21
N ILE A 115 7.68 -12.47 -0.46
CA ILE A 115 6.35 -13.08 -0.40
C ILE A 115 6.06 -13.70 0.97
N GLU A 116 7.10 -14.21 1.64
CA GLU A 116 7.00 -14.76 2.98
C GLU A 116 6.67 -13.65 4.00
N SER A 117 7.39 -12.52 3.94
CA SER A 117 7.08 -11.36 4.79
C SER A 117 5.64 -10.88 4.58
N LEU A 118 5.15 -10.84 3.34
CA LEU A 118 3.75 -10.47 3.06
C LEU A 118 2.75 -11.49 3.62
N ALA A 119 3.08 -12.79 3.57
CA ALA A 119 2.28 -13.85 4.19
C ALA A 119 2.27 -13.75 5.72
N GLN A 120 3.40 -13.42 6.35
CA GLN A 120 3.50 -13.17 7.78
C GLN A 120 2.65 -11.94 8.18
N LEU A 121 2.71 -10.85 7.43
CA LEU A 121 1.86 -9.66 7.65
C LEU A 121 0.36 -10.01 7.53
N ARG A 122 -0.02 -10.84 6.55
CA ARG A 122 -1.40 -11.34 6.44
C ARG A 122 -1.84 -12.07 7.72
N ALA A 123 -0.97 -12.89 8.30
CA ALA A 123 -1.26 -13.72 9.46
C ALA A 123 -1.45 -12.92 10.77
N LEU A 124 -0.81 -11.77 10.92
CA LEU A 124 -0.89 -10.92 12.12
C LEU A 124 -2.27 -10.27 12.35
N ARG A 125 -3.17 -10.29 11.37
CA ARG A 125 -4.58 -9.79 11.43
C ARG A 125 -4.76 -8.48 12.23
N SER A 126 -3.91 -7.48 11.99
CA SER A 126 -4.08 -6.13 12.54
C SER A 126 -4.19 -5.07 11.43
N PRO A 127 -4.79 -3.90 11.69
CA PRO A 127 -4.86 -2.81 10.73
C PRO A 127 -3.48 -2.33 10.26
N ARG A 128 -2.49 -2.30 11.17
CA ARG A 128 -1.10 -1.94 10.84
C ARG A 128 -0.42 -2.99 9.97
N ALA A 129 -0.66 -4.27 10.23
CA ALA A 129 -0.13 -5.35 9.38
C ALA A 129 -0.78 -5.34 7.99
N GLU A 130 -2.06 -4.99 7.91
CA GLU A 130 -2.76 -4.82 6.66
C GLU A 130 -2.22 -3.65 5.83
N LEU A 131 -2.05 -2.49 6.45
CA LEU A 131 -1.39 -1.34 5.85
C LEU A 131 -0.04 -1.76 5.26
N ALA A 132 0.80 -2.44 6.05
CA ALA A 132 2.11 -2.90 5.62
C ALA A 132 2.02 -3.86 4.43
N MET A 133 1.13 -4.85 4.50
CA MET A 133 0.94 -5.85 3.45
C MET A 133 0.49 -5.20 2.14
N LEU A 134 -0.49 -4.30 2.19
CA LEU A 134 -0.99 -3.59 1.01
C LEU A 134 0.08 -2.67 0.43
N SER A 135 0.72 -1.84 1.27
CA SER A 135 1.75 -0.88 0.84
C SER A 135 2.95 -1.58 0.18
N LEU A 136 3.52 -2.58 0.86
CA LEU A 136 4.66 -3.34 0.35
C LEU A 136 4.26 -4.30 -0.79
N GLY A 137 3.03 -4.80 -0.78
CA GLY A 137 2.47 -5.60 -1.86
C GLY A 137 2.39 -4.82 -3.18
N ARG A 138 2.01 -3.53 -3.14
CA ARG A 138 2.07 -2.65 -4.32
C ARG A 138 3.49 -2.53 -4.84
N ALA A 139 4.44 -2.24 -3.96
CA ALA A 139 5.86 -2.17 -4.32
C ALA A 139 6.40 -3.49 -4.89
N TYR A 140 5.95 -4.63 -4.38
CA TYR A 140 6.31 -5.96 -4.87
C TYR A 140 5.85 -6.17 -6.31
N VAL A 141 4.55 -6.01 -6.56
CA VAL A 141 3.94 -6.24 -7.88
C VAL A 141 4.49 -5.27 -8.93
N ASP A 142 4.61 -3.98 -8.58
CA ASP A 142 5.17 -2.96 -9.47
C ASP A 142 6.60 -3.33 -9.90
N ARG A 143 7.43 -3.79 -8.96
CA ARG A 143 8.80 -4.25 -9.26
C ARG A 143 8.84 -5.52 -10.11
N CYS A 144 7.91 -6.46 -9.91
CA CYS A 144 7.79 -7.64 -10.75
C CYS A 144 7.43 -7.25 -12.19
N MET A 145 6.43 -6.38 -12.37
CA MET A 145 6.01 -5.87 -13.68
C MET A 145 7.12 -5.09 -14.38
N ALA A 146 7.83 -4.21 -13.65
CA ALA A 146 8.95 -3.44 -14.20
C ALA A 146 10.13 -4.30 -14.67
N ARG A 147 10.22 -5.57 -14.21
CA ARG A 147 11.25 -6.54 -14.60
C ARG A 147 10.77 -7.53 -15.67
N GLY A 148 9.63 -7.27 -16.31
CA GLY A 148 9.05 -8.14 -17.33
C GLY A 148 8.29 -9.35 -16.77
N GLY A 149 8.01 -9.36 -15.47
CA GLY A 149 7.11 -10.34 -14.86
C GLY A 149 5.63 -10.04 -15.13
N LEU A 150 4.75 -10.82 -14.52
CA LEU A 150 3.29 -10.72 -14.67
C LEU A 150 2.61 -10.24 -13.39
N TRP A 151 1.40 -9.68 -13.55
CA TRP A 151 0.55 -9.24 -12.44
C TRP A 151 0.17 -10.40 -11.50
N THR A 152 0.17 -11.63 -12.03
CA THR A 152 -0.11 -12.86 -11.30
C THR A 152 0.88 -13.13 -10.16
N SER A 153 2.04 -12.48 -10.15
CA SER A 153 2.93 -12.42 -8.98
C SER A 153 2.19 -11.93 -7.72
N GLY A 154 1.21 -11.03 -7.86
CA GLY A 154 0.36 -10.52 -6.79
C GLY A 154 -0.96 -11.26 -6.60
N LEU A 155 -1.20 -12.38 -7.29
CA LEU A 155 -2.50 -13.07 -7.30
C LEU A 155 -2.99 -13.46 -5.89
N HIS A 156 -2.10 -13.99 -5.05
CA HIS A 156 -2.46 -14.38 -3.69
C HIS A 156 -2.79 -13.16 -2.82
N LEU A 157 -1.99 -12.09 -2.92
CA LEU A 157 -2.26 -10.83 -2.22
C LEU A 157 -3.63 -10.26 -2.64
N LEU A 158 -3.94 -10.31 -3.94
CA LEU A 158 -5.22 -9.86 -4.49
C LEU A 158 -6.38 -10.66 -3.90
N TRP A 159 -6.25 -11.98 -3.86
CA TRP A 159 -7.27 -12.86 -3.28
C TRP A 159 -7.46 -12.62 -1.78
N TRP A 160 -6.37 -12.45 -1.02
CA TRP A 160 -6.42 -12.17 0.41
C TRP A 160 -7.07 -10.81 0.70
N THR A 161 -6.74 -9.79 -0.10
CA THR A 161 -7.37 -8.47 -0.01
C THR A 161 -8.86 -8.54 -0.30
N ARG A 162 -9.28 -9.34 -1.29
CA ARG A 162 -10.71 -9.59 -1.56
C ARG A 162 -11.40 -10.29 -0.38
N GLN A 163 -10.80 -11.33 0.19
CA GLN A 163 -11.37 -12.00 1.37
C GLN A 163 -11.59 -11.02 2.52
N ARG A 164 -10.61 -10.14 2.79
CA ARG A 164 -10.78 -9.10 3.81
C ARG A 164 -11.87 -8.07 3.46
N LEU A 165 -12.04 -7.72 2.19
CA LEU A 165 -13.14 -6.84 1.77
C LEU A 165 -14.53 -7.44 2.04
N THR A 166 -14.68 -8.76 1.94
CA THR A 166 -15.96 -9.45 2.16
C THR A 166 -16.18 -9.79 3.64
N ASP A 167 -15.15 -10.32 4.29
CA ASP A 167 -15.23 -10.92 5.63
C ASP A 167 -15.09 -9.85 6.73
N GLU A 168 -14.25 -8.83 6.48
CA GLU A 168 -13.89 -7.77 7.42
C GLU A 168 -14.24 -6.40 6.83
N GLN A 169 -15.52 -6.18 6.51
CA GLN A 169 -15.99 -5.01 5.74
C GLN A 169 -15.64 -3.65 6.35
N VAL A 170 -15.45 -3.59 7.67
CA VAL A 170 -14.99 -2.39 8.37
C VAL A 170 -13.81 -2.81 9.25
N PRO A 171 -12.61 -2.25 9.03
CA PRO A 171 -11.43 -2.57 9.83
C PRO A 171 -11.66 -2.24 11.31
N GLU A 172 -11.29 -3.17 12.20
CA GLU A 172 -11.29 -2.95 13.65
C GLU A 172 -10.02 -2.20 14.04
N LEU A 173 -10.14 -0.89 14.21
CA LEU A 173 -9.04 0.00 14.61
C LEU A 173 -9.14 0.35 16.10
N ALA A 174 -8.02 0.21 16.80
CA ALA A 174 -7.82 0.72 18.16
C ALA A 174 -7.06 2.05 18.16
N VAL A 175 -7.09 2.75 19.29
CA VAL A 175 -6.32 4.01 19.47
C VAL A 175 -4.83 3.79 19.28
N THR A 176 -4.31 2.62 19.68
CA THR A 176 -2.91 2.22 19.55
C THR A 176 -2.46 2.00 18.11
N ASP A 177 -3.39 1.94 17.14
CA ASP A 177 -3.06 1.87 15.72
C ASP A 177 -2.86 3.25 15.10
N LEU A 178 -3.16 4.32 15.83
CA LEU A 178 -2.99 5.70 15.38
C LEU A 178 -1.59 6.22 15.77
N ARG A 179 -0.89 6.82 14.83
CA ARG A 179 0.47 7.35 15.05
C ARG A 179 0.51 8.72 15.72
N TYR A 180 -0.57 9.49 15.63
CA TYR A 180 -0.71 10.80 16.28
C TYR A 180 -2.17 11.14 16.49
N GLN A 181 -2.44 12.04 17.44
CA GLN A 181 -3.75 12.64 17.63
C GLN A 181 -3.84 13.94 16.83
N THR A 182 -4.97 14.14 16.16
CA THR A 182 -5.30 15.39 15.47
C THR A 182 -6.29 16.24 16.28
N ALA A 183 -6.59 17.46 15.79
CA ALA A 183 -7.63 18.31 16.37
C ALA A 183 -9.06 17.76 16.19
N ALA A 184 -9.26 16.77 15.31
CA ALA A 184 -10.57 16.11 15.16
C ALA A 184 -10.90 15.21 16.36
N SER A 185 -12.18 14.94 16.61
CA SER A 185 -12.58 13.97 17.63
C SER A 185 -11.95 12.59 17.36
N LEU A 186 -11.66 11.83 18.41
CA LEU A 186 -11.12 10.48 18.28
C LEU A 186 -12.01 9.59 17.42
N GLU A 187 -13.32 9.69 17.58
CA GLU A 187 -14.30 8.98 16.74
C GLU A 187 -14.12 9.29 15.26
N ARG A 188 -13.95 10.57 14.90
CA ARG A 188 -13.73 10.97 13.51
C ARG A 188 -12.38 10.47 12.98
N GLN A 189 -11.33 10.49 13.80
CA GLN A 189 -10.01 9.95 13.41
C GLN A 189 -10.09 8.45 13.11
N LEU A 190 -10.80 7.69 13.95
CA LEU A 190 -11.01 6.26 13.73
C LEU A 190 -11.86 6.00 12.48
N ASP A 191 -12.95 6.73 12.25
CA ASP A 191 -13.77 6.59 11.05
C ASP A 191 -12.98 6.90 9.76
N LEU A 192 -12.19 7.97 9.76
CA LEU A 192 -11.30 8.32 8.63
C LEU A 192 -10.24 7.24 8.39
N SER A 193 -9.65 6.70 9.45
CA SER A 193 -8.64 5.64 9.36
C SER A 193 -9.24 4.34 8.79
N ARG A 194 -10.46 3.99 9.19
CA ARG A 194 -11.22 2.85 8.63
C ARG A 194 -11.52 3.06 7.15
N TRP A 195 -12.02 4.24 6.80
CA TRP A 195 -12.29 4.60 5.40
C TRP A 195 -11.02 4.51 4.56
N TRP A 196 -9.90 5.00 5.09
CA TRP A 196 -8.62 5.01 4.39
C TRP A 196 -8.10 3.59 4.13
N LEU A 197 -8.14 2.69 5.13
CA LEU A 197 -7.74 1.30 4.93
C LEU A 197 -8.63 0.58 3.90
N LEU A 198 -9.94 0.83 3.93
CA LEU A 198 -10.84 0.29 2.91
C LEU A 198 -10.50 0.83 1.51
N MET A 199 -10.21 2.12 1.38
CA MET A 199 -9.73 2.69 0.12
C MET A 199 -8.42 2.07 -0.31
N LEU A 200 -7.47 1.82 0.60
CA LEU A 200 -6.20 1.18 0.25
C LEU A 200 -6.39 -0.22 -0.31
N ARG A 201 -7.34 -1.02 0.22
CA ARG A 201 -7.72 -2.32 -0.36
C ARG A 201 -8.18 -2.17 -1.80
N LEU A 202 -9.05 -1.19 -2.07
CA LEU A 202 -9.58 -0.91 -3.40
C LEU A 202 -8.49 -0.38 -4.36
N VAL A 203 -7.59 0.48 -3.87
CA VAL A 203 -6.44 0.98 -4.63
C VAL A 203 -5.53 -0.19 -5.02
N PHE A 204 -5.23 -1.09 -4.09
CA PHE A 204 -4.44 -2.29 -4.40
C PHE A 204 -5.10 -3.15 -5.50
N ILE A 205 -6.41 -3.39 -5.40
CA ILE A 205 -7.15 -4.11 -6.44
C ILE A 205 -7.11 -3.38 -7.78
N SER A 206 -7.26 -2.05 -7.76
CA SER A 206 -7.22 -1.20 -8.95
C SER A 206 -5.87 -1.27 -9.65
N ASP A 207 -4.77 -1.25 -8.89
CA ASP A 207 -3.43 -1.41 -9.44
C ASP A 207 -3.23 -2.75 -10.15
N LEU A 208 -3.73 -3.85 -9.56
CA LEU A 208 -3.65 -5.17 -10.18
C LEU A 208 -4.51 -5.24 -11.46
N GLY A 209 -5.69 -4.62 -11.44
CA GLY A 209 -6.51 -4.44 -12.64
C GLY A 209 -5.76 -3.67 -13.74
N ALA A 210 -5.09 -2.57 -13.38
CA ALA A 210 -4.29 -1.77 -14.31
C ALA A 210 -3.08 -2.54 -14.86
N HIS A 211 -2.35 -3.28 -14.02
CA HIS A 211 -1.24 -4.12 -14.47
C HIS A 211 -1.71 -5.25 -15.41
N SER A 212 -2.91 -5.79 -15.22
CA SER A 212 -3.46 -6.82 -16.10
C SER A 212 -3.73 -6.33 -17.54
N LEU A 213 -3.83 -5.01 -17.76
CA LEU A 213 -3.89 -4.41 -19.10
C LEU A 213 -2.52 -4.40 -19.80
N SER A 214 -1.44 -4.26 -19.04
CA SER A 214 -0.08 -4.10 -19.56
C SER A 214 0.67 -5.43 -19.72
N GLY A 215 0.23 -6.49 -19.01
CA GLY A 215 0.75 -7.83 -19.20
C GLY A 215 0.26 -8.39 -20.53
N ALA A 216 1.19 -8.74 -21.43
CA ALA A 216 0.85 -9.41 -22.68
C ALA A 216 0.00 -10.66 -22.39
N SER A 217 -1.19 -10.68 -23.01
CA SER A 217 -2.14 -11.78 -23.12
C SER A 217 -1.69 -13.12 -22.50
N GLU A 218 -2.21 -13.47 -21.33
CA GLU A 218 -2.50 -14.88 -21.09
C GLU A 218 -3.60 -15.26 -22.09
N ALA A 219 -3.23 -15.94 -23.17
CA ALA A 219 -4.15 -16.66 -24.06
C ALA A 219 -5.30 -15.85 -24.71
N GLY A 220 -5.03 -14.65 -25.24
CA GLY A 220 -5.91 -14.01 -26.21
C GLY A 220 -7.28 -13.51 -25.71
N GLU A 221 -7.55 -13.55 -24.40
CA GLU A 221 -8.75 -12.91 -23.85
C GLU A 221 -8.38 -11.62 -23.10
N PRO A 222 -9.07 -10.49 -23.36
CA PRO A 222 -8.94 -9.30 -22.52
C PRO A 222 -9.21 -9.71 -21.07
N GLY A 223 -8.20 -9.56 -20.21
CA GLY A 223 -8.30 -10.01 -18.83
C GLY A 223 -9.50 -9.35 -18.16
N HIS A 224 -10.51 -10.13 -17.77
CA HIS A 224 -11.69 -9.64 -17.03
C HIS A 224 -11.31 -8.80 -15.79
N LEU A 225 -10.10 -8.99 -15.26
CA LEU A 225 -9.53 -8.22 -14.15
C LEU A 225 -9.29 -6.73 -14.47
N SER A 226 -9.07 -6.37 -15.74
CA SER A 226 -8.86 -4.98 -16.17
C SER A 226 -10.05 -4.07 -15.87
N ALA A 227 -11.26 -4.63 -15.80
CA ALA A 227 -12.47 -3.92 -15.39
C ALA A 227 -12.46 -3.47 -13.92
N LEU A 228 -11.44 -3.88 -13.14
CA LEU A 228 -11.21 -3.40 -11.78
C LEU A 228 -10.24 -2.22 -11.71
N SER A 229 -9.65 -1.78 -12.83
CA SER A 229 -8.55 -0.80 -12.85
C SER A 229 -8.88 0.58 -12.29
N ASP A 230 -10.17 0.92 -12.20
CA ASP A 230 -10.69 2.19 -11.67
C ASP A 230 -11.61 1.98 -10.45
N LEU A 231 -11.56 0.81 -9.81
CA LEU A 231 -12.46 0.45 -8.71
C LEU A 231 -12.39 1.45 -7.54
N ALA A 232 -11.19 1.94 -7.21
CA ALA A 232 -10.99 2.94 -6.18
C ALA A 232 -11.61 4.29 -6.57
N GLU A 233 -11.43 4.74 -7.81
CA GLU A 233 -12.04 5.98 -8.33
C GLU A 233 -13.56 5.89 -8.34
N GLN A 234 -14.13 4.75 -8.76
CA GLN A 234 -15.58 4.53 -8.71
C GLN A 234 -16.12 4.62 -7.27
N ALA A 235 -15.41 4.03 -6.30
CA ALA A 235 -15.78 4.10 -4.89
C ALA A 235 -15.72 5.52 -4.32
N ALA A 236 -14.65 6.25 -4.66
CA ALA A 236 -14.47 7.64 -4.25
C ALA A 236 -15.59 8.52 -4.83
N ALA A 237 -15.90 8.38 -6.12
CA ALA A 237 -16.97 9.12 -6.80
C ALA A 237 -18.36 8.84 -6.20
N ALA A 238 -18.64 7.57 -5.85
CA ALA A 238 -19.93 7.18 -5.28
C ALA A 238 -20.12 7.60 -3.82
N THR A 239 -19.05 7.70 -3.04
CA THR A 239 -19.14 8.06 -1.62
C THR A 239 -19.08 9.56 -1.39
N GLN A 240 -18.37 10.33 -2.23
CA GLN A 240 -18.17 11.80 -2.23
C GLN A 240 -17.55 12.39 -0.95
N ILE A 241 -18.06 12.00 0.23
CA ILE A 241 -17.59 12.41 1.55
C ILE A 241 -17.01 11.19 2.27
N PRO A 242 -15.77 11.27 2.80
CA PRO A 242 -15.15 10.17 3.52
C PRO A 242 -15.98 9.70 4.71
N SER A 243 -16.48 8.46 4.63
CA SER A 243 -17.26 7.76 5.65
C SER A 243 -17.07 6.26 5.49
N SER A 244 -16.54 5.59 6.52
CA SER A 244 -16.27 4.15 6.46
C SER A 244 -17.54 3.33 6.19
N ARG A 245 -18.67 3.73 6.80
CA ARG A 245 -19.98 3.08 6.61
C ARG A 245 -20.49 3.19 5.17
N ARG A 246 -20.42 4.37 4.55
CA ARG A 246 -20.85 4.56 3.15
C ARG A 246 -19.99 3.74 2.21
N LEU A 247 -18.67 3.76 2.43
CA LEU A 247 -17.72 2.98 1.63
C LEU A 247 -17.96 1.48 1.77
N ALA A 248 -18.09 0.94 2.99
CA ALA A 248 -18.39 -0.46 3.23
C ALA A 248 -19.72 -0.90 2.57
N THR A 249 -20.74 -0.02 2.58
CA THR A 249 -22.01 -0.29 1.89
C THR A 249 -21.81 -0.37 0.37
N TRP A 250 -21.03 0.55 -0.21
CA TRP A 250 -20.70 0.53 -1.63
C TRP A 250 -19.87 -0.71 -2.01
N VAL A 251 -18.87 -1.07 -1.22
CA VAL A 251 -18.06 -2.29 -1.42
C VAL A 251 -18.96 -3.51 -1.49
N ARG A 252 -19.92 -3.64 -0.57
CA ARG A 252 -20.83 -4.79 -0.54
C ARG A 252 -21.77 -4.85 -1.75
N ARG A 253 -22.30 -3.71 -2.18
CA ARG A 253 -23.32 -3.64 -3.24
C ARG A 253 -22.73 -3.65 -4.64
N THR A 254 -21.52 -3.12 -4.80
CA THR A 254 -20.93 -2.86 -6.10
C THR A 254 -19.54 -3.47 -6.20
N GLY A 255 -18.64 -3.13 -5.28
CA GLY A 255 -17.21 -3.48 -5.40
C GLY A 255 -16.94 -4.99 -5.38
N ALA A 256 -17.40 -5.69 -4.34
CA ALA A 256 -17.23 -7.14 -4.21
C ALA A 256 -17.95 -7.93 -5.31
N PRO A 257 -19.22 -7.63 -5.67
CA PRO A 257 -19.86 -8.27 -6.82
C PRO A 257 -19.13 -8.04 -8.15
N LEU A 258 -18.56 -6.85 -8.37
CA LEU A 258 -17.75 -6.58 -9.56
C LEU A 258 -16.46 -7.41 -9.54
N PHE A 259 -15.74 -7.45 -8.42
CA PHE A 259 -14.57 -8.30 -8.25
C PHE A 259 -14.88 -9.77 -8.55
N ASP A 260 -15.95 -10.30 -7.96
CA ASP A 260 -16.31 -11.72 -8.07
C ASP A 260 -16.67 -12.13 -9.50
N ARG A 261 -17.19 -11.20 -10.32
CA ARG A 261 -17.36 -11.43 -11.76
C ARG A 261 -16.03 -11.43 -12.51
N CYS A 262 -15.10 -10.57 -12.13
CA CYS A 262 -13.81 -10.41 -12.79
C CYS A 262 -12.80 -11.52 -12.44
N LEU A 263 -12.86 -12.03 -11.20
CA LEU A 263 -12.03 -13.12 -10.71
C LEU A 263 -12.86 -14.06 -9.81
N PRO A 264 -13.70 -14.93 -10.40
CA PRO A 264 -14.37 -15.97 -9.65
C PRO A 264 -13.37 -16.91 -8.96
N GLU A 265 -13.78 -17.55 -7.86
CA GLU A 265 -12.90 -18.47 -7.11
C GLU A 265 -12.34 -19.60 -7.98
N THR A 266 -13.13 -20.11 -8.92
CA THR A 266 -12.70 -21.13 -9.87
C THR A 266 -11.53 -20.64 -10.72
N ARG A 267 -11.59 -19.40 -11.23
CA ARG A 267 -10.50 -18.78 -12.00
C ARG A 267 -9.28 -18.52 -11.12
N TYR A 268 -9.46 -18.03 -9.90
CA TYR A 268 -8.36 -17.88 -8.94
C TYR A 268 -7.63 -19.20 -8.71
N ARG A 269 -8.36 -20.30 -8.43
CA ARG A 269 -7.75 -21.63 -8.20
C ARG A 269 -7.00 -22.14 -9.42
N GLN A 270 -7.51 -21.90 -10.63
CA GLN A 270 -6.82 -22.24 -11.88
C GLN A 270 -5.48 -21.49 -12.01
N LEU A 271 -5.50 -20.16 -11.86
CA LEU A 271 -4.30 -19.32 -11.94
C LEU A 271 -3.29 -19.69 -10.85
N ALA A 272 -3.76 -19.88 -9.61
CA ALA A 272 -2.90 -20.29 -8.50
C ALA A 272 -2.25 -21.65 -8.76
N SER A 273 -2.98 -22.61 -9.33
CA SER A 273 -2.42 -23.93 -9.69
C SER A 273 -1.42 -23.85 -10.84
N ALA A 274 -1.55 -22.91 -11.77
CA ALA A 274 -0.56 -22.67 -12.81
C ALA A 274 0.77 -22.16 -12.22
N LEU A 275 0.70 -21.22 -11.27
CA LEU A 275 1.88 -20.65 -10.60
C LEU A 275 2.70 -21.65 -9.76
N HIS A 276 2.14 -22.81 -9.39
CA HIS A 276 2.86 -23.86 -8.66
C HIS A 276 3.54 -24.88 -9.59
N ARG A 277 3.26 -24.85 -10.90
CA ARG A 277 3.79 -25.80 -11.88
C ARG A 277 5.07 -25.31 -12.57
N ASP A 278 5.35 -24.01 -12.47
CA ASP A 278 6.56 -23.34 -12.95
C ASP A 278 7.51 -23.06 -11.77
#